data_AF-A0A821LCT1-F1
#
_entry.id   AF-A0A821LCT1-F1
#
_cell.length_a   1.000
_cell.length_b   1.000
_cell.length_c   1.000
_cell.angle_alpha   90.00
_cell.angle_beta   90.00
_cell.angle_gamma   90.00
#
_symmetry.space_group_name_H-M   'P 1'
#
loop_
_entity.id
_entity.type
_entity.pdbx_description
1 polymer ?
#
loop_
_entity_poly.entity_id
_entity_poly.type
_entity_poly.pdbx_seq_one_letter_code
_entity_poly.pdbx_strand_id
1 'polypeptide(L)'
;AKGIGTSLTKRPDLRLHLLAGLRNLISKTNNESDREEIAKYAKNYLPLLFNLYTSEKWNASRDPVRQSVFETIKRYLTITDHELCQQFFDKSLEKMKNTELDQTTLTYLLDIVLALVPYLEQKCLETLEEKLKQLFSMKDGSLKRSAMKKSYRILEELCTRPTAAIQQFINEERSNFLFEHLLNSLTKSQSALKGVRVE
;
A
#
# COMPACT_ATOMS: atom_id res chain seq x y z
N ALA A 1 20.43 -9.61 11.62
CA ALA A 1 19.68 -8.70 10.71
C ALA A 1 20.56 -7.85 9.77
N LYS A 2 21.62 -7.17 10.26
CA LYS A 2 22.44 -6.27 9.41
C LYS A 2 22.96 -6.91 8.10
N GLY A 3 23.45 -8.15 8.15
CA GLY A 3 23.98 -8.84 6.95
C GLY A 3 22.95 -9.10 5.84
N ILE A 4 21.70 -9.45 6.20
CA ILE A 4 20.63 -9.70 5.21
C ILE A 4 20.16 -8.38 4.59
N GLY A 5 19.98 -7.34 5.41
CA GLY A 5 19.63 -6.00 4.91
C GLY A 5 20.69 -5.45 3.94
N THR A 6 21.97 -5.56 4.29
CA THR A 6 23.06 -5.15 3.40
C THR A 6 23.12 -5.98 2.11
N SER A 7 22.88 -7.29 2.20
CA SER A 7 22.88 -8.18 1.02
C SER A 7 21.70 -7.88 0.09
N LEU A 8 20.53 -7.55 0.63
CA LEU A 8 19.36 -7.19 -0.17
C LEU A 8 19.62 -5.95 -1.04
N THR A 9 20.37 -4.98 -0.52
CA THR A 9 20.74 -3.78 -1.28
C THR A 9 21.90 -4.03 -2.24
N LYS A 10 22.99 -4.67 -1.77
CA LYS A 10 24.26 -4.77 -2.50
C LYS A 10 24.35 -5.94 -3.50
N ARG A 11 23.47 -6.94 -3.39
CA ARG A 11 23.51 -8.16 -4.20
C ARG A 11 22.20 -8.41 -4.94
N PRO A 12 21.99 -7.77 -6.11
CA PRO A 12 20.74 -7.92 -6.86
C PRO A 12 20.48 -9.37 -7.31
N ASP A 13 21.54 -10.14 -7.57
CA ASP A 13 21.53 -11.57 -7.89
C ASP A 13 20.82 -12.43 -6.83
N LEU A 14 20.95 -12.07 -5.55
CA LEU A 14 20.38 -12.84 -4.44
C LEU A 14 19.00 -12.36 -3.99
N ARG A 15 18.51 -11.22 -4.46
CA ARG A 15 17.31 -10.57 -3.91
C ARG A 15 16.10 -11.50 -3.90
N LEU A 16 15.82 -12.18 -5.01
CA LEU A 16 14.65 -13.07 -5.10
C LEU A 16 14.71 -14.21 -4.07
N HIS A 17 15.89 -14.82 -3.90
CA HIS A 17 16.13 -15.88 -2.93
C HIS A 17 16.00 -15.36 -1.48
N LEU A 18 16.59 -14.20 -1.18
CA LEU A 18 16.48 -13.56 0.14
C LEU A 18 15.04 -13.19 0.48
N LEU A 19 14.31 -12.55 -0.45
CA LEU A 19 12.92 -12.17 -0.26
C LEU A 19 12.02 -13.39 -0.07
N ALA A 20 12.22 -14.46 -0.84
CA ALA A 20 11.51 -15.71 -0.66
C ALA A 20 11.84 -16.37 0.69
N GLY A 21 13.10 -16.35 1.11
CA GLY A 21 13.53 -16.83 2.42
C GLY A 21 12.84 -16.09 3.57
N LEU A 22 12.79 -14.75 3.51
CA LEU A 22 12.10 -13.93 4.50
C LEU A 22 10.60 -14.24 4.56
N ARG A 23 9.94 -14.37 3.40
CA ARG A 23 8.52 -14.76 3.37
C ARG A 23 8.30 -16.15 3.94
N ASN A 24 9.13 -17.12 3.56
CA ASN A 24 9.04 -18.49 4.04
C ASN A 24 9.27 -18.59 5.54
N LEU A 25 10.19 -17.80 6.09
CA LEU A 25 10.41 -17.71 7.53
C LEU A 25 9.11 -17.31 8.23
N ILE A 26 8.47 -16.20 7.81
CA ILE A 26 7.20 -15.74 8.40
C ILE A 26 6.03 -16.72 8.11
N SER A 27 6.05 -17.42 6.98
CA SER A 27 4.99 -18.37 6.60
C SER A 27 5.06 -19.72 7.28
N LYS A 28 6.26 -20.18 7.62
CA LYS A 28 6.48 -21.52 8.20
C LYS A 28 6.69 -21.48 9.71
N THR A 29 6.85 -20.30 10.29
CA THR A 29 6.86 -20.14 11.74
C THR A 29 5.44 -20.34 12.29
N ASN A 30 5.25 -21.44 13.01
CA ASN A 30 3.97 -21.80 13.64
C ASN A 30 3.90 -21.42 15.13
N ASN A 31 5.06 -21.18 15.76
CA ASN A 31 5.13 -20.81 17.17
C ASN A 31 4.99 -19.29 17.31
N GLU A 32 4.12 -18.85 18.21
CA GLU A 32 3.89 -17.41 18.40
C GLU A 32 5.15 -16.70 18.95
N SER A 33 5.90 -17.33 19.85
CA SER A 33 7.15 -16.76 20.37
C SER A 33 8.21 -16.52 19.29
N ASP A 34 8.35 -17.45 18.35
CA ASP A 34 9.26 -17.28 17.20
C ASP A 34 8.75 -16.18 16.26
N ARG A 35 7.43 -16.07 16.09
CA ARG A 35 6.79 -15.03 15.27
C ARG A 35 7.00 -13.64 15.86
N GLU A 36 6.86 -13.49 17.17
CA GLU A 36 7.17 -12.27 17.91
C GLU A 36 8.65 -11.90 17.79
N GLU A 37 9.56 -12.87 17.86
CA GLU A 37 10.99 -12.62 17.70
C GLU A 37 11.31 -12.10 16.28
N ILE A 38 10.66 -12.65 15.25
CA ILE A 38 10.79 -12.16 13.87
C ILE A 38 10.20 -10.75 13.74
N ALA A 39 9.06 -10.48 14.40
CA ALA A 39 8.39 -9.19 14.39
C ALA A 39 9.28 -8.05 14.92
N LYS A 40 10.13 -8.31 15.92
CA LYS A 40 11.11 -7.33 16.44
C LYS A 40 12.03 -6.75 15.36
N TYR A 41 12.21 -7.47 14.25
CA TYR A 41 13.02 -7.02 13.11
C TYR A 41 12.23 -6.24 12.05
N ALA A 42 10.90 -6.17 12.13
CA ALA A 42 10.05 -5.45 11.18
C ALA A 42 10.45 -3.96 11.08
N LYS A 43 10.77 -3.33 12.23
CA LYS A 43 11.28 -1.95 12.30
C LYS A 43 12.55 -1.68 11.48
N ASN A 44 13.32 -2.72 11.16
CA ASN A 44 14.52 -2.62 10.35
C ASN A 44 14.27 -3.02 8.89
N TYR A 45 13.51 -4.09 8.66
CA TYR A 45 13.29 -4.61 7.31
C TYR A 45 12.24 -3.83 6.52
N LEU A 46 11.13 -3.41 7.14
CA LEU A 46 10.09 -2.67 6.42
C LEU A 46 10.59 -1.34 5.84
N PRO A 47 11.37 -0.49 6.56
CA PRO A 47 11.94 0.71 5.95
C PRO A 47 12.83 0.41 4.75
N LEU A 48 13.65 -0.64 4.85
CA LEU A 48 14.53 -1.08 3.76
C LEU A 48 13.71 -1.54 2.54
N LEU A 49 12.67 -2.34 2.77
CA LEU A 49 11.79 -2.85 1.72
C LEU A 49 10.97 -1.74 1.09
N PHE A 50 10.45 -0.79 1.87
CA PHE A 50 9.75 0.38 1.34
C PHE A 50 10.65 1.21 0.45
N ASN A 51 11.86 1.56 0.92
CA ASN A 51 12.80 2.31 0.12
C ASN A 51 13.21 1.55 -1.14
N LEU A 52 13.43 0.23 -1.05
CA LEU A 52 13.72 -0.61 -2.21
C LEU A 52 12.56 -0.55 -3.21
N TYR A 53 11.32 -0.69 -2.74
CA TYR A 53 10.12 -0.66 -3.56
C TYR A 53 9.91 0.71 -4.25
N THR A 54 10.13 1.82 -3.53
CA THR A 54 9.82 3.17 -4.01
C THR A 54 10.94 3.84 -4.78
N SER A 55 12.21 3.55 -4.46
CA SER A 55 13.35 4.33 -4.96
C SER A 55 14.09 3.67 -6.14
N GLU A 56 13.86 2.39 -6.40
CA GLU A 56 14.56 1.69 -7.47
C GLU A 56 13.88 1.95 -8.83
N LYS A 57 14.68 2.26 -9.86
CA LYS A 57 14.19 2.41 -11.23
C LYS A 57 13.91 1.02 -11.80
N TRP A 58 12.70 0.55 -11.60
CA TRP A 58 12.25 -0.73 -12.13
C TRP A 58 12.14 -0.67 -13.66
N ASN A 59 12.84 -1.58 -14.34
CA ASN A 59 12.94 -1.59 -15.80
C ASN A 59 11.60 -1.88 -16.50
N ALA A 60 10.62 -2.45 -15.78
CA ALA A 60 9.30 -2.76 -16.29
C ALA A 60 8.20 -2.53 -15.23
N SER A 61 6.98 -2.26 -15.71
CA SER A 61 5.78 -2.21 -14.86
C SER A 61 5.44 -3.56 -14.21
N ARG A 62 6.08 -4.66 -14.60
CA ARG A 62 5.96 -6.00 -14.02
C ARG A 62 7.31 -6.61 -13.66
N ASP A 63 8.17 -5.81 -13.05
CA ASP A 63 9.45 -6.32 -12.55
C ASP A 63 9.21 -7.42 -11.47
N PRO A 64 9.71 -8.66 -11.68
CA PRO A 64 9.50 -9.77 -10.75
C PRO A 64 10.11 -9.51 -9.37
N VAL A 65 11.23 -8.78 -9.31
CA VAL A 65 11.88 -8.41 -8.05
C VAL A 65 11.00 -7.41 -7.31
N ARG A 66 10.48 -6.39 -7.99
CA ARG A 66 9.55 -5.43 -7.37
C ARG A 66 8.32 -6.10 -6.78
N GLN A 67 7.71 -7.03 -7.53
CA GLN A 67 6.57 -7.80 -7.04
C GLN A 67 6.95 -8.63 -5.81
N SER A 68 8.10 -9.30 -5.86
CA SER A 68 8.63 -10.05 -4.71
C SER A 68 8.84 -9.16 -3.48
N VAL A 69 9.36 -7.93 -3.65
CA VAL A 69 9.50 -6.97 -2.55
C VAL A 69 8.14 -6.62 -1.94
N PHE A 70 7.14 -6.35 -2.78
CA PHE A 70 5.78 -6.02 -2.32
C PHE A 70 5.11 -7.18 -1.58
N GLU A 71 5.26 -8.41 -2.05
CA GLU A 71 4.75 -9.58 -1.35
C GLU A 71 5.44 -9.78 0.01
N THR A 72 6.74 -9.49 0.09
CA THR A 72 7.48 -9.53 1.37
C THR A 72 7.03 -8.44 2.32
N ILE A 73 6.75 -7.23 1.83
CA ILE A 73 6.16 -6.14 2.60
C ILE A 73 4.84 -6.61 3.23
N LYS A 74 3.89 -7.08 2.40
CA LYS A 74 2.59 -7.56 2.89
C LYS A 74 2.75 -8.63 3.97
N ARG A 75 3.69 -9.57 3.78
CA ARG A 75 3.94 -10.62 4.76
C ARG A 75 4.48 -10.08 6.09
N TYR A 76 5.40 -9.12 6.06
CA TYR A 76 5.88 -8.49 7.29
C TYR A 76 4.77 -7.73 8.02
N LEU A 77 3.89 -7.04 7.30
CA LEU A 77 2.78 -6.31 7.93
C LEU A 77 1.87 -7.22 8.76
N THR A 78 1.69 -8.50 8.36
CA THR A 78 0.88 -9.48 9.13
C THR A 78 1.45 -9.85 10.50
N ILE A 79 2.70 -9.48 10.79
CA ILE A 79 3.38 -9.76 12.07
C ILE A 79 3.86 -8.48 12.74
N THR A 80 3.61 -7.32 12.13
CA THR A 80 4.07 -6.03 12.65
C THR A 80 3.03 -5.50 13.62
N ASP A 81 3.49 -4.90 14.72
CA ASP A 81 2.60 -4.27 15.68
C ASP A 81 1.82 -3.09 15.06
N HIS A 82 0.61 -2.85 15.55
CA HIS A 82 -0.28 -1.84 15.00
C HIS A 82 0.28 -0.42 15.10
N GLU A 83 0.99 -0.10 16.19
CA GLU A 83 1.60 1.22 16.38
C GLU A 83 2.65 1.51 15.30
N LEU A 84 3.52 0.55 15.02
CA LEU A 84 4.52 0.67 13.97
C LEU A 84 3.90 0.74 12.58
N CYS A 85 2.79 0.04 12.34
CA CYS A 85 1.99 0.19 11.10
C CYS A 85 1.46 1.63 10.94
N GLN A 86 0.95 2.26 12.00
CA GLN A 86 0.52 3.67 11.95
C GLN A 86 1.69 4.60 11.64
N GLN A 87 2.85 4.39 12.28
CA GLN A 87 4.05 5.20 12.00
C GLN A 87 4.52 5.09 10.54
N PHE A 88 4.38 3.90 9.93
CA PHE A 88 4.68 3.70 8.53
C PHE A 88 3.67 4.35 7.59
N PHE A 89 2.40 4.35 7.98
CA PHE A 89 1.35 5.07 7.28
C PHE A 89 1.64 6.57 7.27
N ASP A 90 1.90 7.17 8.43
CA ASP A 90 2.21 8.61 8.56
C ASP A 90 3.41 9.02 7.71
N LYS A 91 4.50 8.24 7.79
CA LYS A 91 5.71 8.47 6.98
C LYS A 91 5.43 8.36 5.47
N SER A 92 4.54 7.46 5.07
CA SER A 92 4.16 7.30 3.66
C SER A 92 3.37 8.51 3.17
N LEU A 93 2.45 9.03 3.99
CA LEU A 93 1.72 10.26 3.68
C LEU A 93 2.61 11.50 3.67
N GLU A 94 3.56 11.60 4.60
CA GLU A 94 4.56 12.67 4.63
C GLU A 94 5.39 12.70 3.34
N LYS A 95 5.88 11.54 2.89
CA LYS A 95 6.59 11.43 1.60
C LYS A 95 5.73 11.89 0.41
N MET A 96 4.42 11.66 0.44
CA MET A 96 3.49 12.12 -0.61
C MET A 96 3.23 13.64 -0.60
N LYS A 97 3.66 14.38 0.43
CA LYS A 97 3.55 15.85 0.46
C LYS A 97 4.65 16.54 -0.32
N ASN A 98 5.69 15.81 -0.75
CA ASN A 98 6.79 16.38 -1.51
C ASN A 98 6.30 16.92 -2.87
N THR A 99 6.59 18.19 -3.16
CA THR A 99 6.18 18.89 -4.39
C THR A 99 6.83 18.32 -5.66
N GLU A 100 7.95 17.61 -5.53
CA GLU A 100 8.70 17.00 -6.66
C GLU A 100 8.34 15.53 -6.92
N LEU A 101 7.24 15.04 -6.34
CA LEU A 101 6.85 13.64 -6.44
C LEU A 101 6.42 13.25 -7.87
N ASP A 102 7.14 12.34 -8.50
CA ASP A 102 6.76 11.81 -9.81
C ASP A 102 5.59 10.81 -9.72
N GLN A 103 4.95 10.56 -10.87
CA GLN A 103 3.79 9.67 -11.00
C GLN A 103 4.06 8.24 -10.54
N THR A 104 5.26 7.74 -10.79
CA THR A 104 5.64 6.36 -10.47
C THR A 104 5.83 6.23 -8.96
N THR A 105 6.55 7.15 -8.35
CA THR A 105 6.76 7.18 -6.89
C THR A 105 5.44 7.34 -6.15
N LEU A 106 4.53 8.22 -6.60
CA LEU A 106 3.18 8.35 -6.01
C LEU A 106 2.43 7.02 -6.04
N THR A 107 2.46 6.34 -7.19
CA THR A 107 1.77 5.06 -7.38
C THR A 107 2.29 4.01 -6.41
N TYR A 108 3.62 3.95 -6.20
CA TYR A 108 4.24 3.00 -5.28
C TYR A 108 3.97 3.32 -3.81
N LEU A 109 3.96 4.61 -3.44
CA LEU A 109 3.57 5.01 -2.08
C LEU A 109 2.11 4.65 -1.80
N LEU A 110 1.21 4.83 -2.78
CA LEU A 110 -0.20 4.43 -2.65
C LEU A 110 -0.36 2.90 -2.57
N ASP A 111 0.50 2.12 -3.22
CA ASP A 111 0.53 0.66 -3.04
C ASP A 111 0.93 0.26 -1.62
N ILE A 112 1.88 0.97 -1.00
CA ILE A 112 2.25 0.76 0.41
C ILE A 112 1.08 1.11 1.32
N VAL A 113 0.44 2.27 1.10
CA VAL A 113 -0.76 2.67 1.87
C VAL A 113 -1.86 1.64 1.74
N LEU A 114 -2.15 1.15 0.53
CA LEU A 114 -3.12 0.08 0.29
C LEU A 114 -2.80 -1.17 1.12
N ALA A 115 -1.53 -1.58 1.18
CA ALA A 115 -1.11 -2.73 1.98
C ALA A 115 -1.24 -2.50 3.50
N LEU A 116 -1.20 -1.25 3.95
CA LEU A 116 -1.35 -0.87 5.36
C LEU A 116 -2.79 -0.76 5.82
N VAL A 117 -3.75 -0.52 4.90
CA VAL A 117 -5.19 -0.31 5.21
C VAL A 117 -5.75 -1.31 6.25
N PRO A 118 -5.51 -2.64 6.13
CA PRO A 118 -6.09 -3.60 7.07
C PRO A 118 -5.57 -3.45 8.52
N TYR A 119 -4.48 -2.73 8.73
CA TYR A 119 -3.82 -2.58 10.03
C TYR A 119 -4.03 -1.19 10.64
N LEU A 120 -4.77 -0.30 9.96
CA LEU A 120 -5.00 1.06 10.40
C LEU A 120 -6.07 1.15 11.50
N GLU A 121 -5.85 2.09 12.41
CA GLU A 121 -6.83 2.49 13.42
C GLU A 121 -7.73 3.62 12.91
N GLN A 122 -8.83 3.86 13.62
CA GLN A 122 -9.84 4.85 13.25
C GLN A 122 -9.23 6.19 12.83
N LYS A 123 -8.40 6.81 13.68
CA LYS A 123 -7.75 8.10 13.40
C LYS A 123 -6.95 8.13 12.09
N CYS A 124 -6.28 7.04 11.75
CA CYS A 124 -5.51 6.95 10.51
C CYS A 124 -6.41 6.78 9.29
N LEU A 125 -7.56 6.10 9.43
CA LEU A 125 -8.59 6.02 8.39
C LEU A 125 -9.19 7.39 8.07
N GLU A 126 -9.38 8.26 9.08
CA GLU A 126 -9.82 9.64 8.85
C GLU A 126 -8.80 10.44 8.04
N THR A 127 -7.53 10.32 8.42
CA THR A 127 -6.42 10.96 7.71
C THR A 127 -6.30 10.44 6.28
N LEU A 128 -6.55 9.13 6.07
CA LEU A 128 -6.61 8.52 4.76
C LEU A 128 -7.75 9.11 3.92
N GLU A 129 -8.94 9.27 4.50
CA GLU A 129 -10.09 9.89 3.83
C GLU A 129 -9.78 11.31 3.33
N GLU A 130 -9.20 12.14 4.20
CA GLU A 130 -8.76 13.49 3.82
C GLU A 130 -7.76 13.46 2.67
N LYS A 131 -6.80 12.53 2.72
CA LYS A 131 -5.84 12.36 1.63
C LYS A 131 -6.53 11.94 0.34
N LEU A 132 -7.47 11.00 0.38
CA LEU A 132 -8.21 10.56 -0.80
C LEU A 132 -9.02 11.71 -1.41
N LYS A 133 -9.68 12.54 -0.59
CA LYS A 133 -10.36 13.77 -1.02
C LYS A 133 -9.41 14.71 -1.77
N GLN A 134 -8.22 14.95 -1.22
CA GLN A 134 -7.19 15.77 -1.88
C GLN A 134 -6.76 15.17 -3.23
N LEU A 135 -6.55 13.85 -3.30
CA LEU A 135 -6.17 13.16 -4.53
C LEU A 135 -7.26 13.24 -5.61
N PHE A 136 -8.55 13.12 -5.24
CA PHE A 136 -9.66 13.24 -6.19
C PHE A 136 -9.84 14.68 -6.72
N SER A 137 -9.53 15.68 -5.90
CA SER A 137 -9.60 17.10 -6.25
C SER A 137 -8.39 17.61 -7.05
N MET A 138 -7.41 16.76 -7.37
CA MET A 138 -6.26 17.15 -8.20
C MET A 138 -6.70 17.61 -9.60
N LYS A 139 -5.95 18.57 -10.16
CA LYS A 139 -6.12 19.02 -11.55
C LYS A 139 -5.83 17.88 -12.53
N ASP A 140 -6.51 17.89 -13.68
CA ASP A 140 -6.39 16.82 -14.67
C ASP A 140 -4.96 16.67 -15.21
N GLY A 141 -4.50 15.42 -15.29
CA GLY A 141 -3.15 15.07 -15.68
C GLY A 141 -2.87 13.57 -15.55
N SER A 142 -1.71 13.12 -16.04
CA SER A 142 -1.27 11.71 -15.91
C SER A 142 -1.07 11.30 -14.44
N LEU A 143 -0.59 12.23 -13.62
CA LEU A 143 -0.43 12.07 -12.17
C LEU A 143 -1.78 11.78 -11.49
N LYS A 144 -2.81 12.59 -11.78
CA LYS A 144 -4.17 12.40 -11.28
C LYS A 144 -4.73 11.04 -11.68
N ARG A 145 -4.63 10.64 -12.95
CA ARG A 145 -5.15 9.34 -13.41
C ARG A 145 -4.57 8.16 -12.64
N SER A 146 -3.26 8.20 -12.37
CA SER A 146 -2.59 7.13 -11.62
C SER A 146 -2.96 7.13 -10.15
N ALA A 147 -3.00 8.32 -9.53
CA ALA A 147 -3.48 8.50 -8.17
C ALA A 147 -4.91 7.99 -8.02
N MET A 148 -5.84 8.41 -8.90
CA MET A 148 -7.24 7.98 -8.88
C MET A 148 -7.39 6.46 -8.96
N LYS A 149 -6.67 5.80 -9.88
CA LYS A 149 -6.74 4.34 -10.00
C LYS A 149 -6.35 3.62 -8.70
N LYS A 150 -5.33 4.13 -7.99
CA LYS A 150 -4.92 3.58 -6.70
C LYS A 150 -5.85 3.99 -5.56
N SER A 151 -6.35 5.21 -5.56
CA SER A 151 -7.37 5.68 -4.62
C SER A 151 -8.63 4.81 -4.69
N TYR A 152 -9.10 4.45 -5.87
CA TYR A 152 -10.24 3.53 -6.02
C TYR A 152 -9.94 2.11 -5.52
N ARG A 153 -8.70 1.61 -5.68
CA ARG A 153 -8.28 0.33 -5.10
C ARG A 153 -8.27 0.37 -3.57
N ILE A 154 -7.89 1.50 -2.98
CA ILE A 154 -7.96 1.72 -1.53
C ILE A 154 -9.42 1.71 -1.06
N LEU A 155 -10.31 2.41 -1.77
CA LEU A 155 -11.75 2.37 -1.48
C LEU A 155 -12.32 0.94 -1.58
N GLU A 156 -11.92 0.19 -2.60
CA GLU A 156 -12.30 -1.23 -2.78
C GLU A 156 -11.83 -2.09 -1.60
N GLU A 157 -10.59 -1.91 -1.12
CA GLU A 157 -10.06 -2.66 0.03
C GLU A 157 -10.84 -2.36 1.32
N LEU A 158 -11.19 -1.08 1.56
CA LEU A 158 -12.01 -0.67 2.71
C LEU A 158 -13.37 -1.40 2.71
N CYS A 159 -13.98 -1.59 1.53
CA CYS A 159 -15.27 -2.27 1.42
C CYS A 159 -15.15 -3.81 1.46
N THR A 160 -14.06 -4.38 0.97
CA THR A 160 -13.93 -5.84 0.78
C THR A 160 -13.49 -6.56 2.04
N ARG A 161 -12.66 -5.92 2.89
CA ARG A 161 -12.08 -6.55 4.09
C ARG A 161 -12.18 -5.64 5.31
N PRO A 162 -13.40 -5.44 5.84
CA PRO A 162 -13.58 -4.48 6.91
C PRO A 162 -13.15 -5.09 8.25
N THR A 163 -12.04 -4.57 8.80
CA THR A 163 -11.65 -4.78 10.20
C THR A 163 -12.59 -4.04 11.14
N ALA A 164 -12.54 -4.29 12.45
CA ALA A 164 -13.41 -3.58 13.41
C ALA A 164 -13.30 -2.04 13.29
N ALA A 165 -12.08 -1.52 13.11
CA ALA A 165 -11.85 -0.10 12.88
C ALA A 165 -12.47 0.37 11.54
N ILE A 166 -12.30 -0.40 10.46
CA ILE A 166 -12.90 -0.06 9.17
C ILE A 166 -14.44 -0.12 9.22
N GLN A 167 -15.01 -1.09 9.94
CA GLN A 167 -16.46 -1.19 10.14
C GLN A 167 -16.99 0.02 10.91
N GLN A 168 -16.30 0.43 11.97
CA GLN A 168 -16.66 1.63 12.72
C GLN A 168 -16.59 2.87 11.80
N PHE A 169 -15.51 3.02 11.04
CA PHE A 169 -15.35 4.09 10.05
C PHE A 169 -16.46 4.13 9.00
N ILE A 170 -16.87 2.96 8.47
CA ILE A 170 -17.94 2.85 7.48
C ILE A 170 -19.32 3.10 8.10
N ASN A 171 -19.55 2.74 9.36
CA ASN A 171 -20.84 2.91 10.02
C ASN A 171 -21.07 4.35 10.52
N GLU A 172 -20.01 5.15 10.63
CA GLU A 172 -20.11 6.60 10.86
C GLU A 172 -20.66 7.33 9.61
N GLU A 173 -21.23 8.54 9.77
CA GLU A 173 -21.78 9.39 8.69
C GLU A 173 -20.79 9.71 7.54
N ARG A 174 -19.54 9.28 7.66
CA ARG A 174 -18.45 9.40 6.67
C ARG A 174 -18.56 8.41 5.51
N SER A 175 -19.46 7.43 5.61
CA SER A 175 -19.78 6.50 4.52
C SER A 175 -20.23 7.19 3.23
N ASN A 176 -20.83 8.38 3.34
CA ASN A 176 -21.29 9.17 2.21
C ASN A 176 -20.16 9.47 1.21
N PHE A 177 -18.96 9.78 1.68
CA PHE A 177 -17.81 10.01 0.79
C PHE A 177 -17.42 8.74 0.02
N LEU A 178 -17.35 7.60 0.71
CA LEU A 178 -17.03 6.30 0.09
C LEU A 178 -18.08 5.94 -0.97
N PHE A 179 -19.36 6.00 -0.59
CA PHE A 179 -20.48 5.67 -1.46
C PHE A 179 -20.59 6.62 -2.65
N GLU A 180 -20.46 7.93 -2.45
CA GLU A 180 -20.53 8.92 -3.52
C GLU A 180 -19.43 8.69 -4.56
N HIS A 181 -18.17 8.50 -4.14
CA HIS A 181 -17.08 8.31 -5.09
C HIS A 181 -17.14 6.95 -5.80
N LEU A 182 -17.59 5.89 -5.14
CA LEU A 182 -17.81 4.59 -5.77
C LEU A 182 -18.96 4.64 -6.78
N LEU A 183 -20.10 5.24 -6.42
CA LEU A 183 -21.25 5.43 -7.31
C LEU A 183 -20.90 6.32 -8.51
N ASN A 184 -20.14 7.40 -8.30
CA ASN A 184 -19.65 8.27 -9.37
C ASN A 184 -18.66 7.54 -10.30
N SER A 185 -17.87 6.60 -9.79
CA SER A 185 -17.00 5.76 -10.62
C SER A 185 -17.82 4.79 -11.48
N LEU A 186 -18.83 4.13 -10.89
CA LEU A 186 -19.70 3.19 -11.56
C LEU A 186 -20.51 3.87 -12.67
N THR A 187 -21.12 5.03 -12.40
CA THR A 187 -21.86 5.80 -13.40
C THR A 187 -20.99 6.28 -14.56
N LYS A 188 -19.75 6.72 -14.30
CA LYS A 188 -18.76 7.05 -15.35
C LYS A 188 -18.34 5.83 -16.17
N SER A 189 -18.23 4.66 -15.55
CA SER A 189 -17.93 3.41 -16.26
C SER A 189 -19.11 2.95 -17.13
N GLN A 190 -20.34 3.18 -16.68
CA GLN A 190 -21.57 2.83 -17.40
C GLN A 190 -21.80 3.73 -18.63
N SER A 191 -21.46 5.01 -18.56
CA SER A 191 -21.49 5.89 -19.73
C SER A 191 -20.38 5.57 -20.75
N ALA A 192 -19.21 5.12 -20.29
CA ALA A 192 -18.14 4.64 -21.16
C ALA A 192 -18.53 3.36 -21.93
N LEU A 193 -19.29 2.45 -21.30
CA LEU A 193 -19.84 1.26 -21.97
C LEU A 193 -20.87 1.60 -23.06
N LYS A 194 -21.64 2.68 -22.89
CA LYS A 194 -22.57 3.17 -23.93
C LYS A 194 -21.88 3.84 -25.12
N GLY A 195 -20.59 4.18 -24.99
CA GLY A 195 -19.77 4.78 -26.06
C GLY A 195 -19.08 3.77 -26.98
N VAL A 196 -19.05 2.48 -26.62
CA VAL A 196 -18.56 1.41 -27.51
C VAL A 196 -19.70 1.02 -28.45
N ARG A 197 -19.91 1.81 -29.51
CA ARG A 197 -20.66 1.33 -30.67
C ARG A 197 -19.76 0.34 -31.41
N VAL A 198 -20.23 -0.91 -31.46
CA VAL A 198 -19.75 -1.92 -32.39
C VAL A 198 -20.07 -1.39 -33.79
N GLU A 199 -19.03 -0.96 -34.52
CA GLU A 199 -19.06 -0.88 -35.98
C GLU A 199 -18.37 -2.11 -36.55
#